data_AF-A0A946JYP1-F1
#
_entry.id   AF-A0A946JYP1-F1
#
_cell.length_a   1.000
_cell.length_b   1.000
_cell.length_c   1.000
_cell.angle_alpha   90.00
_cell.angle_beta   90.00
_cell.angle_gamma   90.00
#
_symmetry.space_group_name_H-M   'P 1'
#
loop_
_entity.id
_entity.type
_entity.pdbx_description
1 polymer ?
#
loop_
_entity_poly.entity_id
_entity_poly.type
_entity_poly.pdbx_seq_one_letter_code
_entity_poly.pdbx_strand_id
1 'polypeptide(L)'
;MPSDIRAIEDLKWCIQSPPLMQFEGDQCWPDEPWFQGWKLAPITTPKLTEYKLGLRFEAIVAHWIDLEPSLNLLARNLVVHDGKRTIGEFDLIVENSGTVEHWELAVKFYLGVGDVTNLDNWHGPDPSDTLARKINRIASHQLKLSQHPAGQKLLQQNGWDVYRTRSLVKGRLFHPYQSFRLQQFPVPPKVNPGHEKGWWMTDTDFESATELKRGKFMILERSNWLAPLLSAGNGQIMDHSQTVSFLSGIETKGTIPIAQLTADGAELSRGFVAFPRWLNDTDAQKT
;
A
#
# COMPACT_ATOMS: atom_id res chain seq x y z
N MET A 1 6.79 15.22 -11.87
CA MET A 1 6.93 13.84 -12.37
C MET A 1 8.02 13.17 -11.56
N PRO A 2 7.84 11.91 -11.12
CA PRO A 2 8.91 11.15 -10.48
C PRO A 2 10.14 11.08 -11.39
N SER A 3 11.35 11.09 -10.82
CA SER A 3 12.56 10.80 -11.59
C SER A 3 12.53 9.35 -12.10
N ASP A 4 13.29 9.05 -13.16
CA ASP A 4 13.38 7.69 -13.69
C ASP A 4 13.81 6.68 -12.62
N ILE A 5 14.76 7.09 -11.77
CA ILE A 5 15.21 6.30 -10.61
C ILE A 5 14.03 6.01 -9.67
N ARG A 6 13.22 7.02 -9.32
CA ARG A 6 12.07 6.83 -8.43
C ARG A 6 11.05 5.85 -9.01
N ALA A 7 10.76 5.98 -10.30
CA ALA A 7 9.80 5.13 -10.98
C ALA A 7 10.28 3.67 -11.06
N ILE A 8 11.59 3.43 -11.25
CA ILE A 8 12.19 2.10 -11.20
C ILE A 8 12.10 1.49 -9.78
N GLU A 9 12.41 2.27 -8.74
CA GLU A 9 12.31 1.78 -7.35
C GLU A 9 10.86 1.51 -6.94
N ASP A 10 9.92 2.33 -7.42
CA ASP A 10 8.49 2.06 -7.24
C ASP A 10 8.06 0.76 -7.90
N LEU A 11 8.49 0.52 -9.14
CA LEU A 11 8.23 -0.74 -9.82
C LEU A 11 8.77 -1.91 -9.02
N LYS A 12 10.05 -1.88 -8.64
CA LYS A 12 10.66 -2.92 -7.80
C LYS A 12 9.87 -3.14 -6.52
N TRP A 13 9.50 -2.07 -5.81
CA TRP A 13 8.73 -2.21 -4.58
C TRP A 13 7.34 -2.81 -4.81
N CYS A 14 6.60 -2.36 -5.83
CA CYS A 14 5.28 -2.92 -6.14
C CYS A 14 5.35 -4.41 -6.44
N ILE A 15 6.43 -4.83 -7.10
CA ILE A 15 6.65 -6.19 -7.57
C ILE A 15 7.44 -7.04 -6.61
N GLN A 16 8.18 -6.53 -5.62
CA GLN A 16 9.05 -7.38 -4.78
C GLN A 16 8.78 -7.24 -3.29
N SER A 17 8.03 -6.21 -2.87
CA SER A 17 7.64 -6.08 -1.46
C SER A 17 6.78 -7.28 -1.03
N PRO A 18 6.74 -7.65 0.25
CA PRO A 18 5.82 -8.66 0.75
C PRO A 18 4.35 -8.22 0.56
N PRO A 19 3.39 -9.16 0.39
CA PRO A 19 1.98 -8.79 0.44
C PRO A 19 1.61 -8.27 1.84
N LEU A 20 0.66 -7.35 1.91
CA LEU A 20 0.19 -6.79 3.18
C LEU A 20 -0.68 -7.80 3.96
N MET A 21 -1.46 -8.59 3.23
CA MET A 21 -2.45 -9.51 3.78
C MET A 21 -2.08 -10.94 3.39
N GLN A 22 -2.68 -11.90 4.08
CA GLN A 22 -2.62 -13.31 3.73
C GLN A 22 -4.05 -13.86 3.68
N PHE A 23 -4.37 -14.59 2.61
CA PHE A 23 -5.63 -15.28 2.41
C PHE A 23 -5.37 -16.79 2.29
N GLU A 24 -6.41 -17.59 2.46
CA GLU A 24 -6.29 -19.05 2.33
C GLU A 24 -6.03 -19.44 0.87
N GLY A 25 -5.14 -20.43 0.68
CA GLY A 25 -4.73 -20.93 -0.63
C GLY A 25 -4.03 -19.88 -1.49
N ASP A 26 -4.17 -20.02 -2.81
CA ASP A 26 -3.44 -19.24 -3.81
C ASP A 26 -4.06 -17.86 -4.10
N GLN A 27 -5.05 -17.44 -3.30
CA GLN A 27 -5.83 -16.22 -3.51
C GLN A 27 -5.02 -14.96 -3.19
N CYS A 28 -4.08 -15.04 -2.26
CA CYS A 28 -3.09 -13.98 -2.07
C CYS A 28 -1.85 -14.33 -2.88
N TRP A 29 -1.61 -13.59 -3.94
CA TRP A 29 -0.47 -13.78 -4.80
C TRP A 29 0.17 -12.44 -5.06
N PRO A 30 1.50 -12.37 -5.23
CA PRO A 30 2.49 -13.44 -5.05
C PRO A 30 2.94 -13.74 -3.61
N ASP A 31 3.51 -14.93 -3.42
CA ASP A 31 4.27 -15.30 -2.22
C ASP A 31 5.73 -14.81 -2.32
N GLU A 32 6.44 -14.80 -1.20
CA GLU A 32 7.82 -14.30 -1.11
C GLU A 32 8.81 -15.02 -2.06
N PRO A 33 8.75 -16.36 -2.23
CA PRO A 33 9.59 -17.06 -3.21
C PRO A 33 9.33 -16.67 -4.67
N TRP A 34 8.07 -16.44 -5.06
CA TRP A 34 7.76 -15.95 -6.40
C TRP A 34 8.43 -14.59 -6.63
N PHE A 35 8.41 -13.69 -5.64
CA PHE A 35 9.04 -12.37 -5.76
C PHE A 35 10.55 -12.40 -5.89
N GLN A 36 11.21 -13.32 -5.19
CA GLN A 36 12.66 -13.46 -5.22
C GLN A 36 13.15 -14.18 -6.49
N GLY A 37 12.31 -15.00 -7.13
CA GLY A 37 12.64 -15.71 -8.36
C GLY A 37 12.60 -14.83 -9.62
N TRP A 38 12.04 -13.63 -9.53
CA TRP A 38 11.87 -12.74 -10.67
C TRP A 38 13.16 -12.02 -11.07
N LYS A 39 13.69 -12.40 -12.23
CA LYS A 39 14.73 -11.64 -12.92
C LYS A 39 14.07 -10.51 -13.68
N LEU A 40 13.97 -9.33 -13.06
CA LEU A 40 13.53 -8.13 -13.74
C LEU A 40 14.42 -7.93 -14.98
N ALA A 41 13.85 -8.08 -16.19
CA ALA A 41 14.42 -7.64 -17.45
C ALA A 41 14.89 -6.17 -17.31
N PRO A 42 15.74 -5.60 -18.20
CA PRO A 42 16.16 -4.21 -18.05
C PRO A 42 14.93 -3.32 -17.90
N ILE A 43 14.73 -2.84 -16.67
CA ILE A 43 13.49 -2.20 -16.24
C ILE A 43 13.34 -0.95 -17.08
N THR A 44 12.34 -0.93 -17.94
CA THR A 44 11.92 0.32 -18.56
C THR A 44 11.18 1.14 -17.52
N THR A 45 11.44 2.44 -17.49
CA THR A 45 10.80 3.34 -16.55
C THR A 45 9.30 3.42 -16.84
N PRO A 46 8.41 3.08 -15.88
CA PRO A 46 6.98 3.28 -16.07
C PRO A 46 6.69 4.78 -16.17
N LYS A 47 5.78 5.16 -17.07
CA LYS A 47 5.29 6.54 -17.15
C LYS A 47 4.27 6.78 -16.05
N LEU A 48 4.70 7.44 -14.97
CA LEU A 48 3.86 7.72 -13.81
C LEU A 48 3.19 9.09 -13.95
N THR A 49 2.01 9.12 -14.56
CA THR A 49 1.22 10.34 -14.76
C THR A 49 0.16 10.55 -13.67
N GLU A 50 -0.11 9.52 -12.88
CA GLU A 50 -1.21 9.45 -11.93
C GLU A 50 -0.81 10.05 -10.58
N TYR A 51 -1.61 11.01 -10.10
CA TYR A 51 -1.40 11.62 -8.78
C TYR A 51 -1.95 10.76 -7.63
N LYS A 52 -3.02 10.00 -7.89
CA LYS A 52 -3.63 9.11 -6.88
C LYS A 52 -2.78 7.84 -6.76
N LEU A 53 -2.41 7.49 -5.53
CA LEU A 53 -1.51 6.39 -5.24
C LEU A 53 -2.02 5.03 -5.72
N GLY A 54 -3.34 4.77 -5.62
CA GLY A 54 -3.98 3.56 -6.14
C GLY A 54 -3.83 3.43 -7.66
N LEU A 55 -4.24 4.46 -8.41
CA LEU A 55 -4.11 4.48 -9.87
C LEU A 55 -2.65 4.38 -10.32
N ARG A 56 -1.72 5.00 -9.60
CA ARG A 56 -0.27 4.86 -9.85
C ARG A 56 0.19 3.42 -9.64
N PHE A 57 -0.27 2.76 -8.58
CA PHE A 57 0.03 1.35 -8.33
C PHE A 57 -0.50 0.45 -9.44
N GLU A 58 -1.75 0.64 -9.86
CA GLU A 58 -2.36 -0.06 -11.00
C GLU A 58 -1.56 0.15 -12.29
N ALA A 59 -1.15 1.38 -12.59
CA ALA A 59 -0.35 1.71 -13.77
C ALA A 59 1.03 1.03 -13.74
N ILE A 60 1.68 0.97 -12.57
CA ILE A 60 2.96 0.26 -12.39
C ILE A 60 2.78 -1.24 -12.63
N VAL A 61 1.72 -1.85 -12.07
CA VAL A 61 1.44 -3.27 -12.26
C VAL A 61 1.07 -3.59 -13.71
N ALA A 62 0.33 -2.72 -14.40
CA ALA A 62 0.03 -2.88 -15.82
C ALA A 62 1.31 -2.81 -16.68
N HIS A 63 2.16 -1.80 -16.43
CA HIS A 63 3.47 -1.67 -17.11
C HIS A 63 4.35 -2.90 -16.88
N TRP A 64 4.29 -3.46 -15.68
CA TRP A 64 5.01 -4.67 -15.34
C TRP A 64 4.51 -5.91 -16.10
N ILE A 65 3.19 -6.06 -16.26
CA ILE A 65 2.59 -7.14 -17.06
C ILE A 65 3.11 -7.07 -18.50
N ASP A 66 3.21 -5.88 -19.08
CA ASP A 66 3.74 -5.69 -20.45
C ASP A 66 5.21 -6.14 -20.60
N LEU A 67 5.97 -6.23 -19.50
CA LEU A 67 7.36 -6.65 -19.49
C LEU A 67 7.54 -8.16 -19.24
N GLU A 68 6.53 -8.85 -18.74
CA GLU A 68 6.62 -10.26 -18.38
C GLU A 68 6.11 -11.17 -19.52
N PRO A 69 6.97 -11.99 -20.14
CA PRO A 69 6.56 -12.83 -21.26
C PRO A 69 5.49 -13.87 -20.95
N SER A 70 5.37 -14.29 -19.67
CA SER A 70 4.35 -15.25 -19.25
C SER A 70 2.97 -14.63 -18.97
N LEU A 71 2.87 -13.30 -19.01
CA LEU A 71 1.65 -12.56 -18.73
C LEU A 71 1.16 -11.81 -19.97
N ASN A 72 -0.16 -11.69 -20.10
CA ASN A 72 -0.80 -10.93 -21.15
C ASN A 72 -2.03 -10.22 -20.58
N LEU A 73 -2.05 -8.88 -20.66
CA LEU A 73 -3.13 -8.07 -20.14
C LEU A 73 -4.32 -8.09 -21.10
N LEU A 74 -5.43 -8.72 -20.68
CA LEU A 74 -6.64 -8.83 -21.50
C LEU A 74 -7.60 -7.65 -21.28
N ALA A 75 -7.73 -7.19 -20.04
CA ALA A 75 -8.51 -6.01 -19.69
C ALA A 75 -8.01 -5.35 -18.41
N ARG A 76 -8.29 -4.05 -18.28
CA ARG A 76 -8.08 -3.27 -17.06
C ARG A 76 -9.31 -2.41 -16.76
N ASN A 77 -9.63 -2.23 -15.49
CA ASN A 77 -10.72 -1.37 -15.01
C ASN A 77 -12.05 -1.65 -15.71
N LEU A 78 -12.38 -2.95 -15.84
CA LEU A 78 -13.54 -3.43 -16.59
C LEU A 78 -14.78 -3.44 -15.70
N VAL A 79 -15.65 -2.45 -15.91
CA VAL A 79 -16.86 -2.25 -15.11
C VAL A 79 -17.93 -3.31 -15.40
N VAL A 80 -18.47 -3.91 -14.34
CA VAL A 80 -19.54 -4.91 -14.39
C VAL A 80 -20.88 -4.25 -14.07
N HIS A 81 -21.82 -4.33 -15.00
CA HIS A 81 -23.17 -3.81 -14.83
C HIS A 81 -24.21 -4.93 -14.79
N ASP A 82 -25.25 -4.72 -13.97
CA ASP A 82 -26.51 -5.45 -14.02
C ASP A 82 -27.64 -4.44 -14.30
N GLY A 83 -28.04 -4.36 -15.57
CA GLY A 83 -28.89 -3.29 -16.06
C GLY A 83 -28.24 -1.92 -15.85
N LYS A 84 -28.88 -1.04 -15.06
CA LYS A 84 -28.37 0.31 -14.74
C LYS A 84 -27.47 0.34 -13.50
N ARG A 85 -27.32 -0.78 -12.78
CA ARG A 85 -26.57 -0.84 -11.53
C ARG A 85 -25.14 -1.30 -11.79
N THR A 86 -24.15 -0.61 -11.24
CA THR A 86 -22.78 -1.13 -11.17
C THR A 86 -22.69 -2.16 -10.05
N ILE A 87 -22.24 -3.36 -10.39
CA ILE A 87 -22.02 -4.46 -9.43
C ILE A 87 -20.60 -4.41 -8.88
N GLY A 88 -19.63 -4.06 -9.73
CA GLY A 88 -18.23 -3.99 -9.39
C GLY A 88 -17.39 -3.63 -10.61
N GLU A 89 -16.09 -3.78 -10.47
CA GLU A 89 -15.10 -3.53 -11.50
C GLU A 89 -14.03 -4.61 -11.34
N PHE A 90 -13.63 -5.23 -12.46
CA PHE A 90 -12.43 -6.06 -12.48
C PHE A 90 -11.23 -5.13 -12.64
N ASP A 91 -10.35 -5.09 -11.64
CA ASP A 91 -9.14 -4.26 -11.74
C ASP A 91 -8.29 -4.72 -12.92
N LEU A 92 -8.00 -6.03 -13.00
CA LEU A 92 -7.34 -6.64 -14.17
C LEU A 92 -7.92 -8.01 -14.53
N ILE A 93 -8.00 -8.28 -15.84
CA ILE A 93 -8.11 -9.63 -16.40
C ILE A 93 -6.79 -9.94 -17.12
N VAL A 94 -6.13 -11.01 -16.71
CA VAL A 94 -4.76 -11.35 -17.15
C VAL A 94 -4.75 -12.80 -17.62
N GLU A 95 -4.17 -13.06 -18.78
CA GLU A 95 -3.76 -14.41 -19.16
C GLU A 95 -2.36 -14.67 -18.60
N ASN A 96 -2.24 -15.68 -17.74
CA ASN A 96 -1.00 -16.11 -17.11
C ASN A 96 -0.68 -17.54 -17.55
N SER A 97 0.36 -17.70 -18.35
CA SER A 97 0.79 -19.01 -18.88
C SER A 97 -0.36 -19.81 -19.53
N GLY A 98 -1.21 -19.12 -20.30
CA GLY A 98 -2.35 -19.70 -21.02
C GLY A 98 -3.62 -19.90 -20.18
N THR A 99 -3.63 -19.42 -18.93
CA THR A 99 -4.81 -19.48 -18.04
C THR A 99 -5.32 -18.07 -17.76
N VAL A 100 -6.61 -17.82 -17.95
CA VAL A 100 -7.19 -16.50 -17.62
C VAL A 100 -7.44 -16.39 -16.12
N GLU A 101 -6.94 -15.32 -15.54
CA GLU A 101 -7.03 -14.98 -14.13
C GLU A 101 -7.69 -13.59 -13.96
N HIS A 102 -8.42 -13.44 -12.87
CA HIS A 102 -8.93 -12.14 -12.40
C HIS A 102 -8.05 -11.66 -11.24
N TRP A 103 -7.44 -10.48 -11.37
CA TRP A 103 -6.62 -9.90 -10.31
C TRP A 103 -7.27 -8.63 -9.73
N GLU A 104 -7.30 -8.58 -8.41
CA GLU A 104 -7.71 -7.42 -7.61
C GLU A 104 -6.48 -6.72 -7.04
N LEU A 105 -6.35 -5.42 -7.26
CA LEU A 105 -5.20 -4.62 -6.90
C LEU A 105 -5.52 -3.71 -5.70
N ALA A 106 -4.56 -3.57 -4.78
CA ALA A 106 -4.63 -2.50 -3.79
C ALA A 106 -3.26 -2.15 -3.23
N VAL A 107 -3.07 -0.86 -2.93
CA VAL A 107 -1.99 -0.39 -2.08
C VAL A 107 -2.58 0.34 -0.87
N LYS A 108 -2.17 -0.06 0.35
CA LYS A 108 -2.78 0.43 1.59
C LYS A 108 -1.78 0.69 2.71
N PHE A 109 -2.10 1.64 3.57
CA PHE A 109 -1.24 2.09 4.68
C PHE A 109 -2.12 2.26 5.91
N TYR A 110 -1.81 1.55 6.99
CA TYR A 110 -2.62 1.59 8.22
C TYR A 110 -1.75 1.76 9.45
N LEU A 111 -2.20 2.57 10.40
CA LEU A 111 -1.63 2.81 11.71
C LEU A 111 -2.41 1.97 12.74
N GLY A 112 -1.70 1.17 13.52
CA GLY A 112 -2.29 0.33 14.56
C GLY A 112 -2.44 1.09 15.88
N VAL A 113 -3.67 1.19 16.40
CA VAL A 113 -4.00 1.87 17.66
C VAL A 113 -4.58 0.90 18.68
N GLY A 114 -4.27 1.07 19.97
CA GLY A 114 -4.79 0.16 21.00
C GLY A 114 -4.32 -1.29 20.81
N ASP A 115 -5.25 -2.25 20.85
CA ASP A 115 -4.94 -3.66 20.64
C ASP A 115 -4.75 -3.98 19.15
N VAL A 116 -3.48 -3.99 18.72
CA VAL A 116 -3.08 -4.23 17.33
C VAL A 116 -3.33 -5.67 16.85
N THR A 117 -3.71 -6.60 17.74
CA THR A 117 -4.16 -7.95 17.33
C THR A 117 -5.59 -7.97 16.80
N ASN A 118 -6.35 -6.88 17.00
CA ASN A 118 -7.66 -6.68 16.41
C ASN A 118 -7.57 -5.96 15.06
N LEU A 119 -8.22 -6.49 14.02
CA LEU A 119 -8.27 -5.89 12.67
C LEU A 119 -8.93 -4.51 12.63
N ASP A 120 -9.90 -4.25 13.51
CA ASP A 120 -10.64 -2.99 13.52
C ASP A 120 -9.79 -1.81 13.99
N ASN A 121 -8.68 -2.10 14.67
CA ASN A 121 -7.75 -1.13 15.26
C ASN A 121 -6.67 -0.64 14.29
N TRP A 122 -6.81 -0.93 12.99
CA TRP A 122 -5.86 -0.54 11.95
C TRP A 122 -6.50 0.47 10.99
N HIS A 123 -6.11 1.74 11.13
CA HIS A 123 -6.73 2.88 10.46
C HIS A 123 -5.78 3.57 9.50
N GLY A 124 -6.29 4.01 8.35
CA GLY A 124 -5.51 4.77 7.39
C GLY A 124 -5.28 6.21 7.86
N PRO A 125 -4.47 6.97 7.10
CA PRO A 125 -4.43 8.42 7.21
C PRO A 125 -5.81 9.08 7.13
N ASP A 126 -6.72 8.47 6.37
CA ASP A 126 -8.17 8.66 6.51
C ASP A 126 -8.71 7.60 7.50
N PRO A 127 -9.20 8.00 8.68
CA PRO A 127 -9.70 7.07 9.69
C PRO A 127 -10.83 6.15 9.23
N SER A 128 -11.58 6.56 8.19
CA SER A 128 -12.63 5.76 7.58
C SER A 128 -12.11 4.63 6.68
N ASP A 129 -10.83 4.65 6.29
CA ASP A 129 -10.20 3.53 5.59
C ASP A 129 -9.58 2.59 6.63
N THR A 130 -10.23 1.45 6.88
CA THR A 130 -9.76 0.48 7.89
C THR A 130 -9.34 -0.83 7.23
N LEU A 131 -8.34 -1.48 7.81
CA LEU A 131 -7.89 -2.79 7.35
C LEU A 131 -9.01 -3.83 7.38
N ALA A 132 -9.81 -3.83 8.45
CA ALA A 132 -10.99 -4.71 8.58
C ALA A 132 -11.97 -4.53 7.40
N ARG A 133 -12.36 -3.28 7.10
CA ARG A 133 -13.23 -2.99 5.95
C ARG A 133 -12.61 -3.43 4.63
N LYS A 134 -11.31 -3.21 4.43
CA LYS A 134 -10.64 -3.61 3.18
C LYS A 134 -10.59 -5.14 3.02
N ILE A 135 -10.21 -5.87 4.06
CA ILE A 135 -10.20 -7.35 4.04
C ILE A 135 -11.61 -7.88 3.75
N ASN A 136 -12.62 -7.37 4.47
CA ASN A 136 -14.00 -7.82 4.29
C ASN A 136 -14.50 -7.50 2.88
N ARG A 137 -14.21 -6.32 2.35
CA ARG A 137 -14.60 -5.92 0.98
C ARG A 137 -13.94 -6.78 -0.09
N ILE A 138 -12.66 -7.12 0.10
CA ILE A 138 -11.94 -8.01 -0.82
C ILE A 138 -12.59 -9.40 -0.83
N ALA A 139 -12.72 -10.02 0.34
CA ALA A 139 -13.15 -11.40 0.47
C ALA A 139 -14.65 -11.61 0.15
N SER A 140 -15.52 -10.69 0.56
CA SER A 140 -16.96 -10.85 0.39
C SER A 140 -17.47 -10.43 -0.99
N HIS A 141 -16.73 -9.60 -1.73
CA HIS A 141 -17.25 -8.96 -2.93
C HIS A 141 -16.26 -8.95 -4.10
N GLN A 142 -15.05 -8.36 -3.94
CA GLN A 142 -14.08 -8.21 -5.03
C GLN A 142 -13.67 -9.57 -5.61
N LEU A 143 -13.14 -10.47 -4.77
CA LEU A 143 -12.70 -11.80 -5.19
C LEU A 143 -13.84 -12.71 -5.71
N LYS A 144 -15.09 -12.34 -5.45
CA LYS A 144 -16.28 -13.09 -5.90
C LYS A 144 -16.90 -12.52 -7.18
N LEU A 145 -16.38 -11.41 -7.72
CA LEU A 145 -17.00 -10.74 -8.86
C LEU A 145 -17.04 -11.62 -10.12
N SER A 146 -16.01 -12.43 -10.34
CA SER A 146 -15.93 -13.41 -11.44
C SER A 146 -16.96 -14.54 -11.33
N GLN A 147 -17.51 -14.76 -10.13
CA GLN A 147 -18.55 -15.76 -9.84
C GLN A 147 -19.96 -15.15 -9.84
N HIS A 148 -20.08 -13.82 -9.85
CA HIS A 148 -21.37 -13.15 -9.92
C HIS A 148 -21.99 -13.32 -11.33
N PRO A 149 -23.31 -13.56 -11.49
CA PRO A 149 -23.92 -13.79 -12.80
C PRO A 149 -23.63 -12.71 -13.84
N ALA A 150 -23.69 -11.43 -13.45
CA ALA A 150 -23.32 -10.31 -14.33
C ALA A 150 -21.84 -10.32 -14.73
N GLY A 151 -20.94 -10.70 -13.81
CA GLY A 151 -19.51 -10.84 -14.08
C GLY A 151 -19.22 -12.00 -15.03
N GLN A 152 -19.79 -13.18 -14.78
CA GLN A 152 -19.68 -14.35 -15.65
C GLN A 152 -20.18 -14.05 -17.07
N LYS A 153 -21.33 -13.40 -17.19
CA LYS A 153 -21.88 -13.00 -18.49
C LYS A 153 -20.91 -12.08 -19.23
N LEU A 154 -20.35 -11.08 -18.55
CA LEU A 154 -19.39 -10.16 -19.16
C LEU A 154 -18.12 -10.88 -19.62
N LEU A 155 -17.57 -11.78 -18.79
CA LEU A 155 -16.39 -12.56 -19.11
C LEU A 155 -16.63 -13.48 -20.32
N GLN A 156 -17.75 -14.20 -20.35
CA GLN A 156 -18.14 -15.07 -21.47
C GLN A 156 -18.32 -14.31 -22.78
N GLN A 157 -18.90 -13.10 -22.74
CA GLN A 157 -19.06 -12.25 -23.92
C GLN A 157 -17.72 -11.85 -24.55
N ASN A 158 -16.67 -11.75 -23.75
CA ASN A 158 -15.31 -11.47 -24.20
C ASN A 158 -14.51 -12.74 -24.52
N GLY A 159 -15.12 -13.94 -24.40
CA GLY A 159 -14.46 -15.21 -24.63
C GLY A 159 -13.46 -15.61 -23.55
N TRP A 160 -13.59 -15.07 -22.34
CA TRP A 160 -12.69 -15.34 -21.22
C TRP A 160 -13.32 -16.30 -20.21
N ASP A 161 -12.60 -17.37 -19.88
CA ASP A 161 -12.96 -18.31 -18.82
C ASP A 161 -12.00 -18.14 -17.63
N VAL A 162 -12.43 -17.38 -16.62
CA VAL A 162 -11.60 -17.09 -15.45
C VAL A 162 -11.46 -18.34 -14.59
N TYR A 163 -10.28 -18.94 -14.63
CA TYR A 163 -9.94 -20.14 -13.89
C TYR A 163 -9.57 -19.84 -12.43
N ARG A 164 -8.92 -18.70 -12.19
CA ARG A 164 -8.44 -18.32 -10.85
C ARG A 164 -8.68 -16.84 -10.58
N THR A 165 -8.87 -16.50 -9.30
CA THR A 165 -8.94 -15.12 -8.84
C THR A 165 -7.87 -14.89 -7.78
N ARG A 166 -7.17 -13.77 -7.87
CA ARG A 166 -6.05 -13.39 -7.01
C ARG A 166 -6.21 -11.96 -6.53
N SER A 167 -5.62 -11.64 -5.39
CA SER A 167 -5.42 -10.27 -4.95
C SER A 167 -3.93 -9.97 -4.79
N LEU A 168 -3.49 -8.87 -5.40
CA LEU A 168 -2.18 -8.26 -5.18
C LEU A 168 -2.36 -7.05 -4.27
N VAL A 169 -2.23 -7.26 -2.96
CA VAL A 169 -2.35 -6.17 -1.99
C VAL A 169 -1.02 -5.85 -1.35
N LYS A 170 -0.51 -4.67 -1.68
CA LYS A 170 0.73 -4.10 -1.14
C LYS A 170 0.44 -3.03 -0.11
N GLY A 171 1.47 -2.67 0.64
CA GLY A 171 1.28 -1.67 1.67
C GLY A 171 2.32 -1.70 2.76
N ARG A 172 2.03 -0.97 3.84
CA ARG A 172 2.84 -0.92 5.05
C ARG A 172 1.95 -0.74 6.26
N LEU A 173 2.25 -1.46 7.34
CA LEU A 173 1.63 -1.22 8.64
C LEU A 173 2.56 -0.37 9.50
N PHE A 174 1.98 0.62 10.15
CA PHE A 174 2.66 1.54 11.04
C PHE A 174 2.30 1.18 12.47
N HIS A 175 3.30 0.78 13.24
CA HIS A 175 3.15 0.32 14.62
C HIS A 175 3.48 1.45 15.58
N PRO A 176 2.92 1.47 16.81
CA PRO A 176 3.35 2.42 17.83
C PRO A 176 4.88 2.42 17.96
N TYR A 177 5.49 3.60 18.06
CA TYR A 177 6.94 3.75 17.97
C TYR A 177 7.73 2.86 18.94
N GLN A 178 7.21 2.67 20.16
CA GLN A 178 7.83 1.77 21.13
C GLN A 178 7.86 0.31 20.66
N SER A 179 6.78 -0.18 20.05
CA SER A 179 6.71 -1.53 19.46
C SER A 179 7.68 -1.67 18.30
N PHE A 180 7.77 -0.64 17.43
CA PHE A 180 8.73 -0.60 16.32
C PHE A 180 10.18 -0.65 16.82
N ARG A 181 10.51 0.13 17.85
CA ARG A 181 11.84 0.12 18.48
C ARG A 181 12.20 -1.23 19.10
N LEU A 182 11.24 -1.89 19.75
CA LEU A 182 11.44 -3.20 20.37
C LEU A 182 11.36 -4.36 19.36
N GLN A 183 11.12 -4.08 18.08
CA GLN A 183 10.92 -5.08 17.03
C GLN A 183 9.77 -6.07 17.36
N GLN A 184 8.71 -5.56 17.96
CA GLN A 184 7.52 -6.33 18.34
C GLN A 184 6.36 -5.93 17.43
N PHE A 185 5.91 -6.86 16.59
CA PHE A 185 4.90 -6.60 15.57
C PHE A 185 3.74 -7.60 15.66
N PRO A 186 2.99 -7.64 16.77
CA PRO A 186 1.78 -8.44 16.84
C PRO A 186 0.79 -7.93 15.79
N VAL A 187 0.27 -8.86 14.99
CA VAL A 187 -0.70 -8.55 13.93
C VAL A 187 -1.82 -9.58 13.90
N PRO A 188 -2.99 -9.22 13.37
CA PRO A 188 -4.11 -10.15 13.26
C PRO A 188 -3.83 -11.30 12.28
N PRO A 189 -4.51 -12.45 12.38
CA PRO A 189 -4.22 -13.64 11.56
C PRO A 189 -4.30 -13.47 10.04
N LYS A 190 -5.02 -12.46 9.53
CA LYS A 190 -5.15 -12.19 8.08
C LYS A 190 -4.11 -11.22 7.53
N VAL A 191 -3.16 -10.78 8.37
CA VAL A 191 -2.03 -9.95 7.98
C VAL A 191 -0.81 -10.83 7.77
N ASN A 192 -0.05 -10.57 6.71
CA ASN A 192 1.22 -11.25 6.49
C ASN A 192 2.23 -10.83 7.57
N PRO A 193 2.81 -11.72 8.39
CA PRO A 193 3.85 -11.35 9.37
C PRO A 193 5.09 -10.68 8.74
N GLY A 194 5.38 -11.03 7.49
CA GLY A 194 6.45 -10.45 6.68
C GLY A 194 6.16 -9.05 6.13
N HIS A 195 4.96 -8.47 6.33
CA HIS A 195 4.59 -7.14 5.83
C HIS A 195 5.64 -6.07 6.12
N GLU A 196 5.69 -5.05 5.25
CA GLU A 196 6.48 -3.84 5.46
C GLU A 196 6.04 -3.10 6.73
N LYS A 197 7.01 -2.61 7.50
CA LYS A 197 6.78 -1.99 8.82
C LYS A 197 7.23 -0.53 8.81
N GLY A 198 6.45 0.31 9.47
CA GLY A 198 6.84 1.67 9.84
C GLY A 198 6.43 1.96 11.28
N TRP A 199 6.72 3.16 11.75
CA TRP A 199 6.31 3.61 13.08
C TRP A 199 5.26 4.71 13.01
N TRP A 200 4.49 4.89 14.07
CA TRP A 200 3.75 6.12 14.27
C TRP A 200 3.85 6.57 15.73
N MET A 201 3.67 7.87 15.94
CA MET A 201 3.61 8.49 17.27
C MET A 201 2.75 9.75 17.22
N THR A 202 2.34 10.26 18.38
CA THR A 202 1.66 11.57 18.42
C THR A 202 2.65 12.70 18.17
N ASP A 203 2.15 13.89 17.83
CA ASP A 203 2.96 15.10 17.73
C ASP A 203 3.70 15.41 19.04
N THR A 204 3.02 15.26 20.19
CA THR A 204 3.63 15.45 21.51
C THR A 204 4.69 14.40 21.87
N ASP A 205 4.47 13.13 21.49
CA ASP A 205 5.49 12.07 21.66
C ASP A 205 6.70 12.33 20.76
N PHE A 206 6.46 12.78 19.52
CA PHE A 206 7.53 13.12 18.60
C PHE A 206 8.39 14.27 19.15
N GLU A 207 7.78 15.34 19.67
CA GLU A 207 8.49 16.45 20.27
C GLU A 207 9.33 16.04 21.49
N SER A 208 8.83 15.11 22.31
CA SER A 208 9.50 14.67 23.53
C SER A 208 10.52 13.54 23.34
N ALA A 209 10.54 12.88 22.17
CA ALA A 209 11.41 11.74 21.87
C ALA A 209 12.91 12.09 21.86
N THR A 210 13.58 11.89 22.98
CA THR A 210 15.00 12.23 23.17
C THR A 210 15.96 11.49 22.22
N GLU A 211 15.64 10.24 21.90
CA GLU A 211 16.37 9.37 20.98
C GLU A 211 16.33 9.87 19.53
N LEU A 212 15.30 10.66 19.18
CA LEU A 212 15.13 11.22 17.84
C LEU A 212 15.84 12.56 17.66
N LYS A 213 16.36 13.18 18.74
CA LYS A 213 16.99 14.51 18.69
C LYS A 213 18.18 14.63 17.72
N ARG A 214 18.90 13.53 17.48
CA ARG A 214 20.02 13.48 16.50
C ARG A 214 19.58 13.04 15.11
N GLY A 215 18.31 12.71 14.93
CA GLY A 215 17.75 12.26 13.67
C GLY A 215 17.71 13.37 12.62
N LYS A 216 17.75 12.94 11.36
CA LYS A 216 17.43 13.75 10.19
C LYS A 216 16.11 13.27 9.62
N PHE A 217 15.25 14.21 9.26
CA PHE A 217 13.89 13.93 8.86
C PHE A 217 13.53 14.67 7.58
N MET A 218 12.57 14.12 6.86
CA MET A 218 11.98 14.72 5.68
C MET A 218 10.49 14.38 5.63
N ILE A 219 9.65 15.36 5.28
CA ILE A 219 8.23 15.11 5.04
C ILE A 219 8.08 14.32 3.73
N LEU A 220 7.37 13.20 3.78
CA LEU A 220 7.16 12.35 2.62
C LEU A 220 5.97 12.84 1.79
N GLU A 221 6.27 13.40 0.63
CA GLU A 221 5.25 13.65 -0.40
C GLU A 221 4.59 12.34 -0.85
N ARG A 222 3.33 12.41 -1.31
CA ARG A 222 2.56 11.24 -1.77
C ARG A 222 3.27 10.41 -2.84
N SER A 223 4.10 11.04 -3.68
CA SER A 223 4.89 10.38 -4.72
C SER A 223 5.97 9.43 -4.20
N ASN A 224 6.30 9.51 -2.90
CA ASN A 224 7.37 8.74 -2.25
C ASN A 224 6.83 7.68 -1.27
N TRP A 225 5.52 7.43 -1.27
CA TRP A 225 4.88 6.53 -0.29
C TRP A 225 5.12 5.03 -0.51
N LEU A 226 5.49 4.61 -1.72
CA LEU A 226 5.69 3.20 -2.07
C LEU A 226 7.06 2.69 -1.57
N ALA A 227 8.09 2.75 -2.43
CA ALA A 227 9.47 2.37 -2.13
C ALA A 227 10.19 3.33 -1.15
N PRO A 228 11.19 2.85 -0.39
CA PRO A 228 12.15 3.67 0.36
C PRO A 228 12.83 4.78 -0.47
N LEU A 229 13.24 5.86 0.18
CA LEU A 229 14.12 6.85 -0.47
C LEU A 229 15.55 6.32 -0.56
N LEU A 230 16.14 6.34 -1.76
CA LEU A 230 17.58 6.10 -1.94
C LEU A 230 18.42 7.33 -1.57
N SER A 231 17.85 8.52 -1.71
CA SER A 231 18.44 9.77 -1.25
C SER A 231 17.36 10.82 -0.99
N ALA A 232 17.72 11.87 -0.24
CA ALA A 232 16.88 13.01 0.03
C ALA A 232 16.48 13.80 -1.24
N GLY A 233 17.26 13.67 -2.33
CA GLY A 233 17.07 14.45 -3.55
C GLY A 233 16.98 15.96 -3.25
N ASN A 234 15.90 16.60 -3.72
CA ASN A 234 15.63 18.02 -3.49
C ASN A 234 14.73 18.27 -2.24
N GLY A 235 14.40 17.23 -1.48
CA GLY A 235 13.57 17.37 -0.30
C GLY A 235 14.30 18.11 0.84
N GLN A 236 13.56 18.89 1.61
CA GLN A 236 14.12 19.59 2.76
C GLN A 236 14.45 18.61 3.88
N ILE A 237 15.75 18.47 4.18
CA ILE A 237 16.22 17.73 5.35
C ILE A 237 16.15 18.65 6.56
N MET A 238 15.46 18.19 7.59
CA MET A 238 15.31 18.88 8.87
C MET A 238 15.94 18.05 9.99
N ASP A 239 16.54 18.70 10.98
CA ASP A 239 16.76 18.04 12.27
C ASP A 239 15.44 17.91 13.05
N HIS A 240 15.51 17.26 14.21
CA HIS A 240 14.37 17.05 15.08
C HIS A 240 13.65 18.35 15.47
N SER A 241 14.39 19.37 15.90
CA SER A 241 13.82 20.65 16.34
C SER A 241 13.14 21.42 15.21
N GLN A 242 13.75 21.41 14.02
CA GLN A 242 13.20 21.98 12.81
C GLN A 242 11.94 21.23 12.38
N THR A 243 11.93 19.91 12.51
CA THR A 243 10.76 19.07 12.16
C THR A 243 9.60 19.34 13.12
N VAL A 244 9.85 19.43 14.42
CA VAL A 244 8.83 19.83 15.41
C VAL A 244 8.26 21.20 15.07
N SER A 245 9.13 22.19 14.80
CA SER A 245 8.68 23.53 14.41
C SER A 245 7.90 23.56 13.09
N PHE A 246 8.23 22.69 12.14
CA PHE A 246 7.48 22.55 10.89
C PHE A 246 6.09 21.95 11.16
N LEU A 247 6.03 20.87 11.94
CA LEU A 247 4.80 20.15 12.26
C LEU A 247 3.81 21.02 13.04
N SER A 248 4.28 21.84 13.97
CA SER A 248 3.43 22.74 14.75
C SER A 248 2.73 23.82 13.89
N GLY A 249 3.30 24.15 12.73
CA GLY A 249 2.74 25.09 11.77
C GLY A 249 1.66 24.51 10.83
N ILE A 250 1.39 23.20 10.87
CA ILE A 250 0.44 22.56 9.95
C ILE A 250 -0.99 22.69 10.50
N GLU A 251 -1.86 23.36 9.76
CA GLU A 251 -3.25 23.61 10.17
C GLU A 251 -4.17 22.38 10.05
N THR A 252 -3.93 21.50 9.08
CA THR A 252 -4.85 20.40 8.72
C THR A 252 -4.89 19.26 9.75
N LYS A 253 -3.88 19.18 10.63
CA LYS A 253 -3.78 18.31 11.83
C LYS A 253 -4.36 16.89 11.68
N GLY A 254 -4.08 16.20 10.57
CA GLY A 254 -4.39 14.78 10.38
C GLY A 254 -3.20 13.90 10.79
N THR A 255 -2.68 13.10 9.87
CA THR A 255 -1.39 12.42 9.99
C THR A 255 -0.39 12.97 8.98
N ILE A 256 0.86 13.14 9.38
CA ILE A 256 1.94 13.61 8.50
C ILE A 256 2.99 12.49 8.33
N PRO A 257 3.21 12.01 7.10
CA PRO A 257 4.23 10.99 6.83
C PRO A 257 5.63 11.62 6.85
N ILE A 258 6.57 10.96 7.51
CA ILE A 258 7.95 11.42 7.68
C ILE A 258 8.90 10.25 7.40
N ALA A 259 9.96 10.51 6.65
CA ALA A 259 11.12 9.63 6.55
C ALA A 259 12.17 10.09 7.56
N GLN A 260 12.74 9.15 8.31
CA GLN A 260 13.99 9.33 9.03
C GLN A 260 15.13 8.92 8.09
N LEU A 261 16.17 9.75 8.01
CA LEU A 261 17.25 9.60 7.06
C LEU A 261 18.57 9.21 7.75
N THR A 262 19.39 8.48 7.02
CA THR A 262 20.82 8.28 7.32
C THR A 262 21.61 9.56 7.03
N ALA A 263 22.92 9.56 7.39
CA ALA A 263 23.79 10.72 7.14
C ALA A 263 24.01 11.02 5.66
N ASP A 264 23.96 10.00 4.80
CA ASP A 264 24.03 10.08 3.33
C ASP A 264 22.66 10.37 2.67
N GLY A 265 21.60 10.54 3.48
CA GLY A 265 20.28 10.95 3.01
C GLY A 265 19.40 9.82 2.48
N ALA A 266 19.83 8.56 2.57
CA ALA A 266 18.98 7.41 2.32
C ALA A 266 17.96 7.23 3.45
N GLU A 267 16.86 6.54 3.17
CA GLU A 267 15.84 6.27 4.19
C GLU A 267 16.31 5.20 5.18
N LEU A 268 16.34 5.56 6.45
CA LEU A 268 16.58 4.64 7.56
C LEU A 268 15.28 3.98 8.01
N SER A 269 14.23 4.77 8.14
CA SER A 269 12.89 4.32 8.50
C SER A 269 11.86 5.35 8.03
N ARG A 270 10.58 4.99 8.09
CA ARG A 270 9.49 5.94 7.87
C ARG A 270 8.39 5.76 8.90
N GLY A 271 7.67 6.83 9.13
CA GLY A 271 6.55 6.82 10.02
C GLY A 271 5.52 7.90 9.78
N PHE A 272 4.53 7.94 10.65
CA PHE A 272 3.54 9.00 10.72
C PHE A 272 3.62 9.72 12.06
N VAL A 273 3.55 11.05 12.01
CA VAL A 273 3.19 11.85 13.18
C VAL A 273 1.70 12.13 13.11
N ALA A 274 0.96 11.62 14.10
CA ALA A 274 -0.49 11.73 14.18
C ALA A 274 -0.88 12.86 15.15
N PHE A 275 -1.76 13.76 14.71
CA PHE A 275 -2.26 14.85 15.54
C PHE A 275 -3.56 14.45 16.27
N PRO A 276 -3.94 15.16 17.35
CA PRO A 276 -5.11 14.83 18.16
C PRO A 276 -6.42 14.66 17.38
N ARG A 277 -6.61 15.42 16.29
CA ARG A 277 -7.82 15.30 15.46
C ARG A 277 -7.92 13.91 14.80
N TRP A 278 -6.83 13.35 14.28
CA TRP A 278 -6.85 12.01 13.69
C TRP A 278 -7.21 10.94 14.72
N LEU A 279 -6.73 11.08 15.96
CA LEU A 279 -7.09 10.17 17.06
C LEU A 279 -8.58 10.27 17.41
N ASN A 280 -9.11 11.50 17.54
CA ASN A 280 -10.53 11.72 17.79
C ASN A 280 -11.41 11.16 16.67
N ASP A 281 -11.04 11.41 15.42
CA ASP A 281 -11.76 10.90 14.24
C ASP A 281 -11.71 9.36 14.18
N THR A 282 -10.60 8.76 14.62
CA THR A 282 -10.42 7.30 14.74
C THR A 282 -11.31 6.71 15.84
N ASP A 283 -11.37 7.31 17.02
CA ASP A 283 -12.23 6.85 18.11
C ASP A 283 -13.72 6.99 17.76
N ALA A 284 -14.09 8.02 16.98
CA ALA A 284 -15.44 8.15 16.45
C ALA A 284 -15.84 7.02 15.49
N GLN A 285 -14.90 6.29 14.88
CA GLN A 285 -15.22 5.12 14.04
C GLN A 285 -15.56 3.86 14.84
N LYS A 286 -15.29 3.85 16.15
CA LYS A 286 -15.57 2.70 17.05
C LYS A 286 -17.00 2.74 17.62
N THR A 287 -17.72 3.85 17.42
CA THR A 287 -19.09 4.09 17.90
C THR A 287 -20.09 3.75 16.80
#